data_AF-A0A6H1ZKS8-F1
#
_entry.id   AF-A0A6H1ZKS8-F1
#
_cell.length_a   1.000
_cell.length_b   1.000
_cell.length_c   1.000
_cell.angle_alpha   90.00
_cell.angle_beta   90.00
_cell.angle_gamma   90.00
#
_symmetry.space_group_name_H-M   'P 1'
#
loop_
_entity.id
_entity.type
_entity.pdbx_description
1 polymer ?
#
loop_
_entity_poly.entity_id
_entity_poly.type
_entity_poly.pdbx_seq_one_letter_code
_entity_poly.pdbx_strand_id
1 'polypeptide(L)'
;MPRDVKTKRYAEQTRFVGSDYATKIDTPTLDNFVSMDAAGNIKDSGYDAGSFADASAILGDATAGRRLRQVQLTIDNGTNANTLKCTVASLWSGDAIGTTDNVAKGATTGNFTLDAAGEYLIIEKAGLSGNVVMAQGTLASNPGGTAATLDCLDTANDIKLALRNSAASTLLDLTALVDVGAPIEIYILYLTDA
;
A
#
# COMPACT_ATOMS: atom_id res chain seq x y z
N MET A 1 -78.35 -6.33 -28.24
CA MET A 1 -76.99 -6.89 -28.40
C MET A 1 -76.74 -7.06 -29.90
N PRO A 2 -75.52 -6.90 -30.44
CA PRO A 2 -74.22 -7.09 -29.77
C PRO A 2 -73.41 -5.80 -29.53
N ARG A 3 -72.32 -5.97 -28.78
CA ARG A 3 -71.22 -4.99 -28.65
C ARG A 3 -70.27 -5.15 -29.83
N ASP A 4 -69.59 -4.09 -30.24
CA ASP A 4 -68.25 -4.22 -30.83
C ASP A 4 -67.28 -3.26 -30.13
N VAL A 5 -66.73 -3.73 -29.01
CA VAL A 5 -65.69 -3.01 -28.26
C VAL A 5 -64.38 -3.26 -28.98
N LYS A 6 -63.91 -2.27 -29.76
CA LYS A 6 -62.55 -2.30 -30.34
C LYS A 6 -61.50 -2.07 -29.25
N THR A 7 -61.27 -3.10 -28.44
CA THR A 7 -60.18 -3.20 -27.47
C THR A 7 -58.84 -3.32 -28.21
N LYS A 8 -58.33 -2.20 -28.75
CA LYS A 8 -56.92 -2.15 -29.14
C LYS A 8 -56.08 -2.09 -27.86
N ARG A 9 -55.36 -3.20 -27.65
CA ARG A 9 -54.61 -3.51 -26.43
C ARG A 9 -53.46 -2.53 -26.23
N TYR A 10 -53.13 -2.30 -24.96
CA TYR A 10 -51.95 -1.56 -24.55
C TYR A 10 -50.68 -2.19 -25.13
N ALA A 11 -49.88 -1.35 -25.77
CA ALA A 11 -48.44 -1.47 -25.84
C ALA A 11 -47.88 -0.05 -25.90
N GLU A 12 -47.77 0.60 -24.74
CA GLU A 12 -46.83 1.71 -24.59
C GLU A 12 -45.42 1.13 -24.71
N GLN A 13 -44.98 0.95 -25.96
CA GLN A 13 -43.57 0.85 -26.23
C GLN A 13 -43.04 2.28 -26.18
N THR A 14 -42.52 2.68 -25.02
CA THR A 14 -41.78 3.94 -24.82
C THR A 14 -40.52 3.92 -25.67
N ARG A 15 -40.69 4.16 -26.97
CA ARG A 15 -39.60 4.35 -27.90
C ARG A 15 -39.05 5.75 -27.64
N PHE A 16 -37.89 5.79 -26.98
CA PHE A 16 -37.15 7.02 -26.76
C PHE A 16 -36.71 7.59 -28.12
N VAL A 17 -37.17 8.80 -28.46
CA VAL A 17 -36.74 9.57 -29.64
C VAL A 17 -36.92 11.06 -29.35
N GLY A 18 -35.80 11.79 -29.27
CA GLY A 18 -35.79 13.25 -29.47
C GLY A 18 -35.95 13.59 -30.96
N SER A 19 -35.91 14.85 -31.38
CA SER A 19 -35.44 16.06 -30.69
C SER A 19 -35.97 17.33 -31.39
N ASP A 20 -36.38 18.34 -30.63
CA ASP A 20 -36.49 19.71 -31.14
C ASP A 20 -35.10 20.38 -31.09
N TYR A 21 -34.63 20.84 -32.25
CA TYR A 21 -33.39 21.58 -32.53
C TYR A 21 -32.09 21.13 -31.83
N ALA A 22 -31.34 20.26 -32.51
CA ALA A 22 -29.87 20.23 -32.36
C ALA A 22 -29.24 21.33 -33.24
N THR A 23 -28.93 22.49 -32.64
CA THR A 23 -28.23 23.61 -33.29
C THR A 23 -27.05 24.13 -32.46
N LYS A 24 -26.26 25.04 -33.05
CA LYS A 24 -24.80 24.92 -33.12
C LYS A 24 -24.01 24.74 -31.82
N ILE A 25 -23.05 23.83 -31.98
CA ILE A 25 -21.87 23.51 -31.20
C ILE A 25 -20.67 23.78 -32.13
N ASP A 26 -19.62 24.53 -31.78
CA ASP A 26 -19.36 25.35 -30.59
C ASP A 26 -19.30 24.56 -29.27
N THR A 27 -20.10 24.91 -28.26
CA THR A 27 -20.13 24.22 -26.95
C THR A 27 -21.24 23.17 -26.90
N PRO A 28 -21.01 21.95 -26.40
CA PRO A 28 -20.14 20.85 -26.88
C PRO A 28 -20.98 19.60 -27.33
N THR A 29 -20.38 18.61 -28.02
CA THR A 29 -21.08 17.39 -28.55
C THR A 29 -20.85 16.14 -27.67
N LEU A 30 -21.72 15.11 -27.73
CA LEU A 30 -21.55 13.85 -26.97
C LEU A 30 -20.63 12.81 -27.65
N ASP A 31 -20.45 12.88 -28.98
CA ASP A 31 -19.29 12.25 -29.64
C ASP A 31 -17.96 12.86 -29.15
N ASN A 32 -18.03 14.00 -28.44
CA ASN A 32 -16.89 14.62 -27.76
C ASN A 32 -16.82 14.23 -26.26
N PHE A 33 -17.65 13.29 -25.77
CA PHE A 33 -17.63 12.83 -24.36
C PHE A 33 -17.66 11.30 -24.18
N VAL A 34 -18.41 10.53 -24.97
CA VAL A 34 -18.33 9.07 -25.00
C VAL A 34 -18.59 8.61 -26.44
N SER A 35 -17.62 7.93 -27.06
CA SER A 35 -17.67 7.58 -28.48
C SER A 35 -18.94 6.78 -28.85
N MET A 36 -19.58 7.10 -29.97
CA MET A 36 -20.74 6.36 -30.50
C MET A 36 -20.39 5.59 -31.80
N ASP A 37 -21.13 4.52 -32.11
CA ASP A 37 -20.96 3.75 -33.34
C ASP A 37 -21.73 4.33 -34.53
N ALA A 38 -21.47 3.82 -35.74
CA ALA A 38 -22.09 4.32 -36.97
C ALA A 38 -23.60 4.03 -37.08
N ALA A 39 -24.18 3.23 -36.17
CA ALA A 39 -25.61 2.98 -36.06
C ALA A 39 -26.29 3.85 -34.98
N GLY A 40 -25.52 4.68 -34.26
CA GLY A 40 -26.02 5.54 -33.19
C GLY A 40 -26.11 4.87 -31.82
N ASN A 41 -25.45 3.73 -31.62
CA ASN A 41 -25.30 3.15 -30.29
C ASN A 41 -24.16 3.85 -29.55
N ILE A 42 -24.25 3.96 -28.22
CA ILE A 42 -23.08 4.26 -27.40
C ILE A 42 -22.07 3.13 -27.65
N LYS A 43 -20.81 3.45 -28.04
CA LYS A 43 -19.77 2.43 -27.92
C LYS A 43 -19.61 2.19 -26.44
N ASP A 44 -19.99 1.00 -26.04
CA ASP A 44 -19.33 0.35 -24.92
C ASP A 44 -17.82 0.60 -25.07
N SER A 45 -17.19 1.06 -24.00
CA SER A 45 -15.74 1.27 -23.95
C SER A 45 -14.94 -0.01 -24.24
N GLY A 46 -15.61 -1.17 -24.30
CA GLY A 46 -15.01 -2.50 -24.38
C GLY A 46 -14.59 -3.00 -23.00
N TYR A 47 -14.79 -2.17 -21.98
CA TYR A 47 -14.47 -2.39 -20.59
C TYR A 47 -15.77 -2.58 -19.82
N ASP A 48 -16.03 -3.83 -19.45
CA ASP A 48 -17.11 -4.19 -18.55
C ASP A 48 -16.83 -3.68 -17.12
N ALA A 49 -17.77 -3.88 -16.19
CA ALA A 49 -17.54 -3.54 -14.79
C ALA A 49 -16.33 -4.27 -14.18
N GLY A 50 -15.99 -5.46 -14.69
CA GLY A 50 -14.78 -6.21 -14.31
C GLY A 50 -13.48 -5.52 -14.72
N SER A 51 -13.45 -4.87 -15.87
CA SER A 51 -12.30 -4.13 -16.40
C SER A 51 -11.93 -2.90 -15.56
N PHE A 52 -12.84 -2.40 -14.73
CA PHE A 52 -12.58 -1.39 -13.70
C PHE A 52 -12.57 -1.96 -12.27
N ALA A 53 -12.93 -3.23 -12.08
CA ALA A 53 -12.93 -3.88 -10.76
C ALA A 53 -11.50 -4.04 -10.20
N ASP A 54 -10.50 -4.11 -11.09
CA ASP A 54 -9.08 -4.14 -10.72
C ASP A 54 -8.48 -2.73 -10.47
N ALA A 55 -9.32 -1.73 -10.14
CA ALA A 55 -8.88 -0.40 -9.70
C ALA A 55 -8.07 -0.40 -8.38
N SER A 56 -7.84 -1.57 -7.78
CA SER A 56 -6.91 -1.78 -6.66
C SER A 56 -5.53 -2.29 -7.12
N ALA A 57 -5.36 -2.68 -8.38
CA ALA A 57 -4.11 -3.19 -8.91
C ALA A 57 -3.06 -2.08 -9.07
N ILE A 58 -1.81 -2.43 -8.77
CA ILE A 58 -0.66 -1.56 -8.96
C ILE A 58 -0.22 -1.67 -10.42
N LEU A 59 -0.23 -0.56 -11.16
CA LEU A 59 0.15 -0.59 -12.57
C LEU A 59 1.59 -1.07 -12.76
N GLY A 60 1.77 -2.10 -13.59
CA GLY A 60 3.05 -2.77 -13.80
C GLY A 60 3.32 -3.95 -12.85
N ASP A 61 2.47 -4.18 -11.85
CA ASP A 61 2.44 -5.42 -11.08
C ASP A 61 1.65 -6.50 -11.83
N ALA A 62 2.23 -7.70 -11.97
CA ALA A 62 1.58 -8.86 -12.57
C ALA A 62 0.79 -9.71 -11.55
N THR A 63 0.82 -9.35 -10.27
CA THR A 63 0.16 -10.07 -9.17
C THR A 63 -1.05 -9.27 -8.68
N ALA A 64 -2.24 -9.65 -9.16
CA ALA A 64 -3.51 -9.09 -8.70
C ALA A 64 -3.70 -9.28 -7.18
N GLY A 65 -4.44 -8.37 -6.54
CA GLY A 65 -4.74 -8.43 -5.09
C GLY A 65 -3.74 -7.67 -4.20
N ARG A 66 -2.47 -7.56 -4.61
CA ARG A 66 -1.42 -6.84 -3.85
C ARG A 66 -1.74 -5.37 -3.64
N ARG A 67 -1.40 -4.86 -2.45
CA ARG A 67 -1.64 -3.48 -2.05
C ARG A 67 -0.35 -2.81 -1.60
N LEU A 68 -0.18 -1.56 -1.99
CA LEU A 68 0.89 -0.69 -1.48
C LEU A 68 0.49 -0.17 -0.09
N ARG A 69 1.32 -0.41 0.92
CA ARG A 69 1.13 0.10 2.29
C ARG A 69 2.37 0.80 2.81
N GLN A 70 2.15 1.69 3.79
CA GLN A 70 3.23 2.39 4.48
C GLN A 70 3.07 2.29 6.00
N VAL A 71 4.17 1.93 6.67
CA VAL A 71 4.29 1.91 8.13
C VAL A 71 5.45 2.79 8.60
N GLN A 72 5.36 3.23 9.84
CA GLN A 72 6.47 3.76 10.62
C GLN A 72 6.90 2.68 11.63
N LEU A 73 8.19 2.36 11.64
CA LEU A 73 8.84 1.66 12.73
C LEU A 73 9.59 2.70 13.58
N THR A 74 9.31 2.73 14.88
CA THR A 74 10.11 3.43 15.88
C THR A 74 10.92 2.39 16.66
N ILE A 75 12.23 2.60 16.75
CA ILE A 75 13.16 1.80 17.55
C ILE A 75 13.67 2.68 18.69
N ASP A 76 13.21 2.40 19.90
CA ASP A 76 13.61 3.03 21.15
C ASP A 76 14.59 2.12 21.91
N ASN A 77 15.29 2.70 22.90
CA ASN A 77 15.95 1.92 23.94
C ASN A 77 14.91 1.11 24.73
N GLY A 78 15.15 -0.18 24.93
CA GLY A 78 14.23 -1.08 25.61
C GLY A 78 14.19 -0.89 27.12
N THR A 79 13.21 -1.52 27.76
CA THR A 79 13.00 -1.41 29.22
C THR A 79 14.12 -2.11 30.02
N ASN A 80 14.82 -3.06 29.40
CA ASN A 80 15.93 -3.82 29.98
C ASN A 80 17.23 -3.56 29.20
N ALA A 81 18.38 -3.75 29.85
CA ALA A 81 19.67 -3.69 29.18
C ALA A 81 19.76 -4.67 27.98
N ASN A 82 20.37 -4.23 26.88
CA ASN A 82 20.49 -4.98 25.62
C ASN A 82 19.14 -5.41 25.00
N THR A 83 18.09 -4.62 25.21
CA THR A 83 16.79 -4.79 24.54
C THR A 83 16.44 -3.54 23.73
N LEU A 84 15.72 -3.73 22.62
CA LEU A 84 15.10 -2.66 21.85
C LEU A 84 13.62 -2.62 22.18
N LYS A 85 13.02 -1.44 22.26
CA LYS A 85 11.58 -1.28 22.21
C LYS A 85 11.18 -0.93 20.78
N CYS A 86 10.57 -1.87 20.09
CA CYS A 86 10.13 -1.72 18.71
C CYS A 86 8.63 -1.40 18.70
N THR A 87 8.22 -0.38 17.95
CA THR A 87 6.80 -0.01 17.75
C THR A 87 6.54 0.16 16.27
N VAL A 88 5.57 -0.57 15.72
CA VAL A 88 5.08 -0.35 14.35
C VAL A 88 3.73 0.37 14.41
N ALA A 89 3.60 1.41 13.60
CA ALA A 89 2.38 2.17 13.41
C ALA A 89 2.03 2.24 11.91
N SER A 90 0.80 1.90 11.55
CA SER A 90 0.29 2.12 10.19
C SER A 90 0.13 3.61 9.92
N LEU A 91 0.69 4.09 8.80
CA LEU A 91 0.48 5.45 8.32
C LEU A 91 -0.54 5.51 7.19
N TRP A 92 -0.54 4.52 6.30
CA TRP A 92 -1.36 4.53 5.10
C TRP A 92 -1.75 3.12 4.62
N SER A 93 -2.92 3.03 3.99
CA SER A 93 -3.56 1.79 3.49
C SER A 93 -3.94 0.75 4.56
N GLY A 94 -4.16 1.19 5.81
CA GLY A 94 -4.92 0.45 6.82
C GLY A 94 -4.22 -0.82 7.32
N ASP A 95 -2.92 -0.75 7.54
CA ASP A 95 -2.16 -1.87 8.07
C ASP A 95 -2.49 -2.15 9.55
N ALA A 96 -2.47 -3.42 9.94
CA ALA A 96 -2.90 -3.87 11.27
C ALA A 96 -1.74 -4.30 12.19
N ILE A 97 -0.47 -4.11 11.80
CA ILE A 97 0.72 -4.40 12.64
C ILE A 97 0.90 -3.33 13.73
N GLY A 98 -0.17 -2.97 14.44
CA GLY A 98 -0.11 -2.07 15.59
C GLY A 98 0.45 -2.79 16.82
N THR A 99 1.75 -3.10 16.81
CA THR A 99 2.43 -3.85 17.88
C THR A 99 3.62 -3.09 18.45
N THR A 100 3.70 -3.04 19.78
CA THR A 100 4.84 -2.54 20.55
C THR A 100 5.38 -3.67 21.41
N ASP A 101 6.65 -4.05 21.21
CA ASP A 101 7.32 -5.11 21.96
C ASP A 101 8.70 -4.66 22.46
N ASN A 102 9.20 -5.33 23.51
CA ASN A 102 10.58 -5.20 23.96
C ASN A 102 11.34 -6.48 23.56
N VAL A 103 12.20 -6.40 22.56
CA VAL A 103 12.94 -7.55 22.01
C VAL A 103 14.40 -7.54 22.50
N ALA A 104 14.87 -8.69 22.99
CA ALA A 104 16.25 -8.88 23.41
C ALA A 104 17.12 -9.44 22.28
N LYS A 105 18.44 -9.21 22.33
CA LYS A 105 19.36 -9.84 21.38
C LYS A 105 19.25 -11.37 21.38
N GLY A 106 19.24 -11.96 20.19
CA GLY A 106 19.13 -13.40 19.99
C GLY A 106 17.74 -13.97 20.31
N ALA A 107 16.70 -13.13 20.34
CA ALA A 107 15.36 -13.53 20.71
C ALA A 107 14.29 -12.98 19.77
N THR A 108 13.15 -13.66 19.74
CA THR A 108 11.90 -13.21 19.12
C THR A 108 10.92 -12.80 20.22
N THR A 109 10.23 -11.68 20.07
CA THR A 109 9.18 -11.22 20.99
C THR A 109 8.09 -10.50 20.18
N GLY A 110 6.85 -10.97 20.33
CA GLY A 110 5.74 -10.53 19.46
C GLY A 110 6.06 -10.80 18.00
N ASN A 111 6.04 -9.73 17.19
CA ASN A 111 6.36 -9.75 15.76
C ASN A 111 7.80 -9.28 15.45
N PHE A 112 8.70 -9.27 16.42
CA PHE A 112 10.07 -8.80 16.22
C PHE A 112 11.11 -9.84 16.61
N THR A 113 12.10 -10.08 15.75
CA THR A 113 13.32 -10.83 16.08
C THR A 113 14.51 -9.89 16.01
N LEU A 114 15.32 -9.87 17.07
CA LEU A 114 16.63 -9.21 17.07
C LEU A 114 17.70 -10.29 17.13
N ASP A 115 18.67 -10.24 16.21
CA ASP A 115 19.72 -11.25 16.15
C ASP A 115 20.68 -11.17 17.36
N ALA A 116 21.55 -12.19 17.50
CA ALA A 116 22.43 -12.29 18.66
C ALA A 116 23.50 -11.18 18.72
N ALA A 117 23.85 -10.59 17.57
CA ALA A 117 24.78 -9.46 17.50
C ALA A 117 24.09 -8.13 17.82
N GLY A 118 22.79 -8.00 17.56
CA GLY A 118 22.04 -6.74 17.57
C GLY A 118 22.12 -5.98 16.24
N GLU A 119 22.64 -6.62 15.18
CA GLU A 119 22.91 -6.03 13.87
C GLU A 119 21.67 -6.05 12.96
N TYR A 120 20.80 -7.06 13.14
CA TYR A 120 19.61 -7.25 12.32
C TYR A 120 18.35 -7.27 13.18
N LEU A 121 17.45 -6.34 12.90
CA LEU A 121 16.07 -6.35 13.38
C LEU A 121 15.16 -6.86 12.26
N ILE A 122 14.33 -7.87 12.56
CA ILE A 122 13.38 -8.48 11.64
C ILE A 122 11.97 -8.18 12.15
N ILE A 123 11.10 -7.70 11.27
CA ILE A 123 9.65 -7.64 11.51
C ILE A 123 9.04 -8.91 10.92
N GLU A 124 8.77 -9.86 11.81
CA GLU A 124 8.23 -11.19 11.52
C GLU A 124 6.74 -11.10 11.16
N LYS A 125 6.29 -11.91 10.19
CA LYS A 125 4.85 -12.16 9.90
C LYS A 125 4.02 -10.89 9.75
N ALA A 126 4.60 -9.83 9.18
CA ALA A 126 4.02 -8.51 9.07
C ALA A 126 2.81 -8.40 8.10
N GLY A 127 2.11 -9.49 7.77
CA GLY A 127 1.06 -9.48 6.73
C GLY A 127 1.59 -8.99 5.38
N LEU A 128 2.86 -9.29 5.12
CA LEU A 128 3.59 -8.98 3.91
C LEU A 128 3.62 -10.22 3.05
N SER A 129 3.56 -10.00 1.74
CA SER A 129 4.08 -10.96 0.77
C SER A 129 4.48 -10.19 -0.48
N GLY A 130 5.73 -9.78 -0.48
CA GLY A 130 6.27 -8.96 -1.54
C GLY A 130 7.54 -8.25 -1.12
N ASN A 131 8.03 -7.45 -2.06
CA ASN A 131 9.28 -6.73 -1.91
C ASN A 131 9.06 -5.48 -1.04
N VAL A 132 10.08 -5.12 -0.27
CA VAL A 132 10.23 -3.74 0.19
C VAL A 132 10.42 -2.86 -1.05
N VAL A 133 9.56 -1.87 -1.23
CA VAL A 133 9.65 -0.90 -2.34
C VAL A 133 10.64 0.20 -1.99
N MET A 134 10.60 0.68 -0.74
CA MET A 134 11.46 1.74 -0.23
C MET A 134 11.49 1.71 1.30
N ALA A 135 12.65 2.04 1.88
CA ALA A 135 12.76 2.39 3.28
C ALA A 135 13.62 3.65 3.44
N GLN A 136 13.24 4.53 4.35
CA GLN A 136 14.03 5.69 4.75
C GLN A 136 14.10 5.76 6.28
N GLY A 137 15.28 6.06 6.82
CA GLY A 137 15.50 6.12 8.25
C GLY A 137 16.11 7.45 8.69
N THR A 138 15.66 7.94 9.84
CA THR A 138 16.30 9.05 10.58
C THR A 138 16.88 8.49 11.87
N LEU A 139 18.19 8.69 12.06
CA LEU A 139 18.90 8.42 13.29
C LEU A 139 19.21 9.76 13.97
N ALA A 140 18.45 10.13 14.99
CA ALA A 140 18.54 11.46 15.61
C ALA A 140 19.85 11.69 16.39
N SER A 141 20.45 10.60 16.91
CA SER A 141 21.77 10.60 17.54
C SER A 141 22.54 9.37 17.06
N ASN A 142 23.77 9.55 16.57
CA ASN A 142 24.72 8.45 16.43
C ASN A 142 25.88 8.67 17.41
N PRO A 143 25.94 7.94 18.55
CA PRO A 143 27.04 8.05 19.50
C PRO A 143 28.43 7.79 18.88
N GLY A 144 28.49 6.98 17.82
CA GLY A 144 29.72 6.69 17.07
C GLY A 144 30.12 7.76 16.04
N GLY A 145 29.35 8.85 15.88
CA GLY A 145 29.66 10.01 15.03
C GLY A 145 29.84 9.74 13.53
N THR A 146 29.65 8.50 13.07
CA THR A 146 29.93 8.07 11.70
C THR A 146 28.66 8.10 10.86
N ALA A 147 28.77 8.34 9.55
CA ALA A 147 27.63 8.17 8.65
C ALA A 147 27.11 6.73 8.70
N ALA A 148 25.79 6.57 8.75
CA ALA A 148 25.11 5.28 8.72
C ALA A 148 24.16 5.22 7.52
N THR A 149 24.16 4.08 6.82
CA THR A 149 23.21 3.76 5.74
C THR A 149 22.23 2.70 6.23
N LEU A 150 20.96 2.85 5.84
CA LEU A 150 19.90 1.88 6.11
C LEU A 150 19.88 0.81 5.02
N ASP A 151 20.12 -0.43 5.42
CA ASP A 151 19.84 -1.60 4.61
C ASP A 151 18.44 -2.11 4.99
N CYS A 152 17.54 -2.20 4.01
CA CYS A 152 16.22 -2.81 4.19
C CYS A 152 16.00 -3.86 3.10
N LEU A 153 15.74 -5.09 3.52
CA LEU A 153 15.72 -6.28 2.69
C LEU A 153 14.43 -7.07 2.97
N ASP A 154 13.87 -7.72 1.96
CA ASP A 154 12.93 -8.80 2.19
C ASP A 154 13.68 -10.09 2.54
N THR A 155 13.08 -10.95 3.36
CA THR A 155 13.58 -12.31 3.59
C THR A 155 12.40 -13.21 3.93
N ALA A 156 12.01 -14.11 3.02
CA ALA A 156 10.95 -15.10 3.25
C ALA A 156 9.58 -14.54 3.71
N ASN A 157 9.24 -13.33 3.24
CA ASN A 157 8.07 -12.50 3.61
C ASN A 157 8.22 -11.65 4.89
N ASP A 158 9.40 -11.62 5.52
CA ASP A 158 9.70 -10.72 6.63
C ASP A 158 10.48 -9.49 6.15
N ILE A 159 10.34 -8.35 6.84
CA ILE A 159 11.22 -7.19 6.64
C ILE A 159 12.46 -7.36 7.51
N LYS A 160 13.64 -7.30 6.90
CA LYS A 160 14.92 -7.32 7.59
C LYS A 160 15.62 -5.97 7.46
N LEU A 161 15.93 -5.37 8.61
CA LEU A 161 16.55 -4.05 8.74
C LEU A 161 17.95 -4.18 9.34
N ALA A 162 18.87 -3.37 8.83
CA ALA A 162 20.21 -3.19 9.39
C ALA A 162 20.68 -1.75 9.20
N LEU A 163 21.50 -1.25 10.12
CA LEU A 163 22.29 -0.04 9.90
C LEU A 163 23.75 -0.43 9.62
N ARG A 164 24.35 0.20 8.63
CA ARG A 164 25.72 -0.06 8.19
C ARG A 164 26.55 1.20 8.30
N ASN A 165 27.76 1.07 8.84
CA ASN A 165 28.77 2.14 8.82
C ASN A 165 29.14 2.45 7.36
N SER A 166 28.83 3.65 6.88
CA SER A 166 28.99 3.99 5.46
C SER A 166 30.46 4.10 5.01
N ALA A 167 31.41 4.20 5.94
CA ALA A 167 32.84 4.25 5.64
C ALA A 167 33.52 2.87 5.72
N ALA A 168 33.13 2.04 6.68
CA ALA A 168 33.72 0.71 6.92
C ALA A 168 32.94 -0.45 6.26
N SER A 169 31.72 -0.19 5.78
CA SER A 169 30.76 -1.20 5.29
C SER A 169 30.42 -2.31 6.29
N THR A 170 30.75 -2.14 7.58
CA THR A 170 30.38 -3.05 8.67
C THR A 170 28.98 -2.75 9.19
N LEU A 171 28.28 -3.78 9.67
CA LEU A 171 27.02 -3.61 10.38
C LEU A 171 27.23 -2.88 11.71
N LEU A 172 26.15 -2.29 12.23
CA LEU A 172 26.12 -1.58 13.51
C LEU A 172 25.12 -2.26 14.44
N ASP A 173 25.53 -2.42 15.70
CA ASP A 173 24.68 -2.90 16.77
C ASP A 173 23.61 -1.86 17.13
N LEU A 174 22.37 -2.14 16.76
CA LEU A 174 21.21 -1.28 16.98
C LEU A 174 21.00 -0.96 18.47
N THR A 175 21.33 -1.89 19.38
CA THR A 175 21.22 -1.66 20.84
C THR A 175 22.26 -0.69 21.38
N ALA A 176 23.37 -0.50 20.68
CA ALA A 176 24.41 0.47 21.01
C ALA A 176 24.19 1.83 20.32
N LEU A 177 23.26 1.91 19.36
CA LEU A 177 22.88 3.15 18.67
C LEU A 177 21.71 3.88 19.33
N VAL A 178 20.77 3.17 19.96
CA VAL A 178 19.68 3.79 20.72
C VAL A 178 20.17 4.27 22.09
N ASP A 179 20.00 5.57 22.35
CA ASP A 179 20.24 6.18 23.66
C ASP A 179 18.92 6.73 24.23
N VAL A 180 18.90 7.06 25.52
CA VAL A 180 17.73 7.55 26.24
C VAL A 180 17.26 8.89 25.65
N GLY A 181 16.16 8.85 24.89
CA GLY A 181 15.47 10.03 24.36
C GLY A 181 15.70 10.34 22.88
N ALA A 182 16.39 9.48 22.13
CA ALA A 182 16.61 9.65 20.68
C ALA A 182 16.31 8.35 19.91
N PRO A 183 15.05 8.08 19.52
CA PRO A 183 14.70 6.91 18.72
C PRO A 183 15.31 6.93 17.32
N ILE A 184 15.38 5.74 16.73
CA ILE A 184 15.52 5.58 15.28
C ILE A 184 14.11 5.49 14.69
N GLU A 185 13.79 6.36 13.75
CA GLU A 185 12.52 6.30 13.01
C GLU A 185 12.76 5.80 11.59
N ILE A 186 12.03 4.78 11.16
CA ILE A 186 12.14 4.19 9.83
C ILE A 186 10.75 4.14 9.19
N TYR A 187 10.60 4.74 8.02
CA TYR A 187 9.38 4.71 7.22
C TYR A 187 9.57 3.68 6.11
N ILE A 188 8.68 2.70 6.02
CA ILE A 188 8.80 1.57 5.10
C ILE A 188 7.57 1.51 4.21
N LEU A 189 7.81 1.44 2.90
CA LEU A 189 6.82 1.31 1.84
C LEU A 189 6.98 -0.09 1.21
N TYR A 190 5.92 -0.89 1.19
CA TYR A 190 5.97 -2.30 0.80
C TYR A 190 4.70 -2.76 0.09
N LEU A 191 4.77 -3.96 -0.49
CA LEU A 191 3.65 -4.67 -1.09
C LEU A 191 3.15 -5.81 -0.19
N THR A 192 1.82 -5.92 -0.05
CA THR A 192 1.16 -7.06 0.64
C THR A 192 1.09 -8.29 -0.25
N ASP A 193 0.65 -9.41 0.32
CA ASP A 193 0.07 -10.53 -0.42
C ASP A 193 -1.09 -10.12 -1.33
N ALA A 194 -1.36 -11.05 -2.25
CA ALA A 194 -2.59 -11.19 -3.00
C ALA A 194 -3.64 -11.97 -2.18
#